data_AF-A0A4Q8QZM2-F1
#
_entry.id   AF-A0A4Q8QZM2-F1
#
_cell.length_a   1.000
_cell.length_b   1.000
_cell.length_c   1.000
_cell.angle_alpha   90.00
_cell.angle_beta   90.00
_cell.angle_gamma   90.00
#
_symmetry.space_group_name_H-M   'P 1'
#
loop_
_entity.id
_entity.type
_entity.pdbx_description
1 polymer ?
#
loop_
_entity_poly.entity_id
_entity_poly.type
_entity_poly.pdbx_seq_one_letter_code
_entity_poly.pdbx_strand_id
1 'polypeptide(L)'
;MNAMTKILVALLALALATGAAMGQAPQVLNRFSSWAIVRSGELISLSSDSGNIGAGCSDSTMTYLMLVKIIDHSAVVWNPDVKAFYFHFTAWADDGPPSDFKLLVADKGDTSATGVVVLNPEFNDQNTRLWAMLKAARARFSYSTPSGTVRVSAVDLAPAIARFQEECAKIFVANAHRKLKEPIPMQWLNR
;
A
#
# COMPACT_ATOMS: atom_id res chain seq x y z
N MET A 1 -6.10 17.99 5.88
CA MET A 1 -6.06 17.30 4.57
C MET A 1 -7.04 17.98 3.62
N ASN A 2 -6.58 18.41 2.45
CA ASN A 2 -7.44 19.11 1.48
C ASN A 2 -8.35 18.09 0.76
N ALA A 3 -9.51 18.53 0.28
CA ALA A 3 -10.53 17.66 -0.34
C ALA A 3 -9.97 16.77 -1.47
N MET A 4 -8.98 17.26 -2.19
CA MET A 4 -8.28 16.54 -3.27
C MET A 4 -7.53 15.29 -2.78
N THR A 5 -6.98 15.31 -1.56
CA THR A 5 -6.27 14.16 -0.97
C THR A 5 -7.23 13.05 -0.53
N LYS A 6 -8.45 13.42 -0.08
CA LYS A 6 -9.51 12.46 0.27
C LYS A 6 -10.06 11.76 -0.97
N ILE A 7 -10.27 12.51 -2.05
CA ILE A 7 -10.74 12.00 -3.34
C ILE A 7 -9.70 11.05 -3.97
N LEU A 8 -8.40 11.34 -3.84
CA LEU A 8 -7.34 10.51 -4.41
C LEU A 8 -7.17 9.15 -3.67
N VAL A 9 -7.28 9.16 -2.33
CA VAL A 9 -7.26 7.93 -1.52
C VAL A 9 -8.53 7.09 -1.75
N ALA A 10 -9.70 7.73 -1.88
CA ALA A 10 -10.96 7.07 -2.21
C ALA A 10 -10.97 6.50 -3.64
N LEU A 11 -10.39 7.19 -4.63
CA LEU A 11 -10.28 6.69 -6.01
C LEU A 11 -9.31 5.51 -6.15
N LEU A 12 -8.21 5.49 -5.40
CA LEU A 12 -7.31 4.33 -5.37
C LEU A 12 -7.91 3.13 -4.63
N ALA A 13 -8.66 3.37 -3.55
CA ALA A 13 -9.40 2.32 -2.86
C ALA A 13 -10.55 1.75 -3.73
N LEU A 14 -11.26 2.60 -4.48
CA LEU A 14 -12.28 2.18 -5.45
C LEU A 14 -11.68 1.44 -6.65
N ALA A 15 -10.55 1.88 -7.20
CA ALA A 15 -9.95 1.23 -8.38
C ALA A 15 -9.38 -0.17 -8.09
N LEU A 16 -9.11 -0.49 -6.83
CA LEU A 16 -8.70 -1.83 -6.38
C LEU A 16 -9.88 -2.69 -5.90
N ALA A 17 -10.95 -2.07 -5.38
CA ALA A 17 -12.16 -2.78 -4.93
C ALA A 17 -13.21 -2.97 -6.03
N THR A 18 -13.17 -2.15 -7.08
CA THR A 18 -14.05 -2.24 -8.26
C THR A 18 -13.18 -2.15 -9.50
N GLY A 19 -13.14 -3.20 -10.30
CA GLY A 19 -12.39 -3.27 -11.56
C GLY A 19 -12.96 -2.35 -12.66
N ALA A 20 -13.09 -1.06 -12.38
CA ALA A 20 -13.68 -0.07 -13.26
C ALA A 20 -12.93 1.26 -13.17
N ALA A 21 -11.66 1.26 -13.58
CA ALA A 21 -11.06 2.45 -14.21
C ALA A 21 -11.03 2.19 -15.72
N MET A 22 -11.60 3.11 -16.48
CA MET A 22 -12.00 2.97 -17.88
C MET A 22 -10.84 2.53 -18.80
N GLY A 23 -11.01 1.38 -19.49
CA GLY A 23 -10.43 1.12 -20.81
C GLY A 23 -9.41 -0.01 -20.96
N GLN A 24 -8.73 -0.47 -19.90
CA GLN A 24 -7.78 -1.59 -19.98
C GLN A 24 -8.06 -2.63 -18.92
N ALA A 25 -8.19 -3.89 -19.35
CA ALA A 25 -8.28 -5.01 -18.43
C ALA A 25 -7.04 -5.06 -17.53
N PRO A 26 -7.19 -5.37 -16.23
CA PRO A 26 -6.06 -5.53 -15.33
C PRO A 26 -5.01 -6.47 -15.93
N GLN A 27 -3.76 -6.01 -16.03
CA GLN A 27 -2.66 -6.79 -16.55
C GLN A 27 -1.81 -7.33 -15.41
N VAL A 28 -1.69 -8.66 -15.31
CA VAL A 28 -0.73 -9.29 -14.40
C VAL A 28 0.69 -9.09 -14.97
N LEU A 29 1.52 -8.31 -14.28
CA LEU A 29 2.91 -8.05 -14.67
C LEU A 29 3.83 -9.21 -14.25
N ASN A 30 3.63 -9.72 -13.03
CA ASN A 30 4.38 -10.84 -12.46
C ASN A 30 3.53 -11.57 -11.42
N ARG A 31 3.82 -12.85 -11.18
CA ARG A 31 3.23 -13.65 -10.11
C ARG A 31 4.32 -14.34 -9.28
N PHE A 32 4.14 -14.35 -7.97
CA PHE A 32 5.07 -14.87 -6.96
C PHE A 32 4.26 -15.74 -5.99
N SER A 33 3.99 -16.98 -6.39
CA SER A 33 3.14 -17.89 -5.62
C SER A 33 1.79 -17.26 -5.24
N SER A 34 1.61 -16.89 -3.96
CA SER A 34 0.42 -16.25 -3.38
C SER A 34 0.37 -14.73 -3.52
N TRP A 35 1.25 -14.13 -4.31
CA TRP A 35 1.32 -12.70 -4.57
C TRP A 35 1.32 -12.40 -6.06
N ALA A 36 0.70 -11.29 -6.44
CA ALA A 36 0.68 -10.84 -7.82
C ALA A 36 1.00 -9.35 -7.89
N ILE A 37 1.70 -8.96 -8.96
CA ILE A 37 1.84 -7.56 -9.37
C ILE A 37 0.88 -7.33 -10.52
N VAL A 38 -0.06 -6.41 -10.33
CA VAL A 38 -1.11 -6.09 -11.31
C VAL A 38 -1.06 -4.61 -11.65
N ARG A 39 -1.12 -4.31 -12.95
CA ARG A 39 -1.35 -2.96 -13.46
C ARG A 39 -2.81 -2.78 -13.82
N SER A 40 -3.43 -1.71 -13.32
CA SER A 40 -4.79 -1.29 -13.67
C SER A 40 -4.74 0.19 -14.01
N GLY A 41 -4.70 0.50 -15.31
CA GLY A 41 -4.41 1.85 -15.80
C GLY A 41 -3.05 2.36 -15.29
N GLU A 42 -3.07 3.48 -14.58
CA GLU A 42 -1.88 4.15 -14.01
C GLU A 42 -1.45 3.59 -12.64
N LEU A 43 -2.25 2.68 -12.07
CA LEU A 43 -1.97 2.05 -10.78
C LEU A 43 -1.21 0.74 -10.98
N ILE A 44 -0.10 0.59 -10.26
CA ILE A 44 0.58 -0.69 -10.09
C ILE A 44 0.37 -1.13 -8.65
N SER A 45 -0.07 -2.36 -8.47
CA SER A 45 -0.35 -2.95 -7.15
C SER A 45 0.42 -4.26 -6.99
N LEU A 46 0.89 -4.50 -5.78
CA LEU A 46 1.36 -5.79 -5.28
C LEU A 46 0.36 -6.25 -4.23
N SER A 47 -0.30 -7.38 -4.45
CA SER A 47 -1.31 -7.89 -3.50
C SER A 47 -1.16 -9.38 -3.27
N SER A 48 -1.48 -9.80 -2.05
CA SER A 48 -1.71 -11.22 -1.78
C SER A 48 -2.96 -11.74 -2.49
N ASP A 49 -3.02 -13.01 -2.82
CA ASP A 49 -4.19 -13.66 -3.46
C ASP A 49 -5.47 -13.50 -2.62
N SER A 50 -5.31 -13.34 -1.30
CA SER A 50 -6.41 -13.09 -0.37
C SER A 50 -6.97 -11.66 -0.42
N GLY A 51 -6.24 -10.72 -1.04
CA GLY A 51 -6.55 -9.29 -1.03
C GLY A 51 -6.48 -8.63 0.35
N ASN A 52 -5.99 -9.33 1.37
CA ASN A 52 -6.01 -8.85 2.75
C ASN A 52 -4.95 -7.78 3.04
N ILE A 53 -3.87 -7.79 2.28
CA ILE A 53 -2.78 -6.83 2.37
C ILE A 53 -2.14 -6.67 0.99
N GLY A 54 -1.64 -5.48 0.73
CA GLY A 54 -0.89 -5.16 -0.46
C GLY A 54 -0.22 -3.81 -0.39
N ALA A 55 0.45 -3.46 -1.48
CA ALA A 55 1.00 -2.15 -1.72
C ALA A 55 0.59 -1.64 -3.11
N GLY A 56 0.59 -0.33 -3.28
CA GLY A 56 0.29 0.32 -4.54
C GLY A 56 1.22 1.50 -4.80
N CYS A 57 1.37 1.86 -6.06
CA CYS A 57 2.01 3.09 -6.48
C CYS A 57 1.31 3.62 -7.74
N SER A 58 1.23 4.94 -7.86
CA SER A 58 0.66 5.60 -9.05
C SER A 58 1.54 6.74 -9.52
N ASP A 59 1.40 7.09 -10.79
CA ASP A 59 2.03 8.25 -11.40
C ASP A 59 1.60 9.59 -10.79
N SER A 60 0.33 9.68 -10.40
CA SER A 60 -0.30 10.87 -9.86
C SER A 60 0.32 11.23 -8.51
N THR A 61 0.53 10.23 -7.67
CA THR A 61 1.02 10.40 -6.29
C THR A 61 2.54 10.35 -6.17
N MET A 62 3.24 9.67 -7.09
CA MET A 62 4.67 9.39 -6.98
C MET A 62 5.08 8.83 -5.60
N THR A 63 4.19 8.06 -4.97
CA THR A 63 4.40 7.51 -3.63
C THR A 63 4.03 6.03 -3.58
N TYR A 64 4.54 5.36 -2.56
CA TYR A 64 4.07 4.03 -2.18
C TYR A 64 2.93 4.15 -1.19
N LEU A 65 1.95 3.26 -1.34
CA LEU A 65 0.80 3.12 -0.47
C LEU A 65 0.77 1.69 0.06
N MET A 66 0.47 1.54 1.33
CA MET A 66 0.09 0.28 1.95
C MET A 66 -1.42 0.19 2.03
N LEU A 67 -1.95 -0.99 1.74
CA LEU A 67 -3.35 -1.31 1.86
C LEU A 67 -3.53 -2.51 2.77
N VAL A 68 -4.45 -2.39 3.73
CA VAL A 68 -4.85 -3.49 4.62
C VAL A 68 -6.37 -3.59 4.57
N LYS A 69 -6.88 -4.79 4.34
CA LYS A 69 -8.32 -5.04 4.35
C LYS A 69 -8.86 -4.90 5.77
N ILE A 70 -9.99 -4.21 5.89
CA ILE A 70 -10.71 -4.10 7.14
C ILE A 70 -11.53 -5.37 7.32
N ILE A 71 -11.12 -6.21 8.27
CA ILE A 71 -11.85 -7.43 8.66
C ILE A 71 -12.76 -7.21 9.87
N ASP A 72 -12.61 -6.06 10.54
CA ASP A 72 -13.31 -5.71 11.76
C ASP A 72 -13.60 -4.21 11.76
N HIS A 73 -14.82 -3.84 11.37
CA HIS A 73 -15.24 -2.45 11.39
C HIS A 73 -15.37 -1.87 12.81
N SER A 74 -15.39 -2.70 13.86
CA SER A 74 -15.35 -2.21 15.24
C SER A 74 -13.99 -1.60 15.59
N ALA A 75 -12.94 -2.01 14.89
CA ALA A 75 -11.59 -1.45 15.01
C ALA A 75 -11.38 -0.17 14.16
N VAL A 76 -12.42 0.30 13.45
CA VAL A 76 -12.40 1.58 12.74
C VAL A 76 -12.93 2.68 13.66
N VAL A 77 -12.01 3.53 14.14
CA VAL A 77 -12.28 4.55 15.16
C VAL A 77 -12.17 5.95 14.56
N TRP A 78 -13.12 6.81 14.89
CA TRP A 78 -13.05 8.24 14.54
C TRP A 78 -12.02 8.95 15.42
N ASN A 79 -11.08 9.65 14.80
CA ASN A 79 -10.18 10.55 15.49
C ASN A 79 -10.67 12.01 15.30
N PRO A 80 -11.17 12.67 16.36
CA PRO A 80 -11.72 14.02 16.26
C PRO A 80 -10.65 15.09 15.99
N ASP A 81 -9.42 14.89 16.45
CA ASP A 81 -8.34 15.89 16.34
C ASP A 81 -7.92 16.10 14.88
N VAL A 82 -7.91 15.02 14.09
CA VAL A 82 -7.54 15.05 12.67
C VAL A 82 -8.73 14.90 11.72
N LYS A 83 -9.95 14.77 12.27
CA LYS A 83 -11.22 14.62 11.55
C LYS A 83 -11.16 13.51 10.48
N ALA A 84 -10.75 12.32 10.90
CA ALA A 84 -10.62 11.15 10.04
C ALA A 84 -10.87 9.83 10.77
N PHE A 85 -11.23 8.78 10.03
CA PHE A 85 -11.32 7.42 10.56
C PHE A 85 -9.97 6.71 10.46
N TYR A 86 -9.67 5.87 11.44
CA TYR A 86 -8.49 5.02 11.45
C TYR A 86 -8.87 3.57 11.77
N PHE A 87 -8.30 2.64 11.02
CA PHE A 87 -8.37 1.22 11.31
C PHE A 87 -7.19 0.84 12.20
N HIS A 88 -7.48 0.37 13.41
CA HIS A 88 -6.51 -0.05 14.40
C HIS A 88 -6.30 -1.56 14.35
N PHE A 89 -5.04 -2.01 14.32
CA PHE A 89 -4.71 -3.42 14.31
C PHE A 89 -3.31 -3.67 14.85
N THR A 90 -3.07 -4.91 15.26
CA THR A 90 -1.74 -5.38 15.65
C THR A 90 -1.19 -6.24 14.52
N ALA A 91 0.06 -6.06 14.11
CA ALA A 91 0.69 -6.87 13.05
C ALA A 91 2.04 -7.44 13.49
N TRP A 92 2.43 -8.54 12.84
CA TRP A 92 3.73 -9.18 13.02
C TRP A 92 4.14 -9.97 11.76
N ALA A 93 5.44 -10.19 11.63
CA ALA A 93 6.05 -11.02 10.60
C ALA A 93 6.63 -12.28 11.22
N ASP A 94 6.31 -13.44 10.65
CA ASP A 94 6.75 -14.76 11.12
C ASP A 94 6.49 -14.96 12.62
N ASP A 95 7.52 -15.31 13.40
CA ASP A 95 7.48 -15.42 14.86
C ASP A 95 8.05 -14.16 15.56
N GLY A 96 8.16 -13.05 14.82
CA GLY A 96 8.62 -11.77 15.33
C GLY A 96 7.63 -11.09 16.29
N PRO A 97 8.08 -10.07 17.04
CA PRO A 97 7.24 -9.40 18.01
C PRO A 97 6.09 -8.63 17.34
N PRO A 98 4.88 -8.63 17.93
CA PRO A 98 3.76 -7.82 17.45
C PRO A 98 3.99 -6.33 17.68
N SER A 99 3.37 -5.51 16.83
CA SER A 99 3.32 -4.05 16.97
C SER A 99 1.98 -3.50 16.51
N ASP A 100 1.54 -2.42 17.16
CA ASP A 100 0.27 -1.76 16.84
C ASP A 100 0.42 -0.71 15.74
N PHE A 101 -0.56 -0.68 14.87
CA PHE A 101 -0.64 0.24 13.73
C PHE A 101 -2.04 0.85 13.63
N LYS A 102 -2.10 2.03 13.04
CA LYS A 102 -3.35 2.65 12.63
C LYS A 102 -3.24 3.18 11.20
N LEU A 103 -4.13 2.73 10.31
CA LEU A 103 -4.16 3.19 8.92
C LEU A 103 -5.38 4.05 8.67
N LEU A 104 -5.25 5.04 7.78
CA LEU A 104 -6.32 5.96 7.43
C LEU A 104 -7.45 5.22 6.70
N VAL A 105 -8.69 5.52 7.05
CA VAL A 105 -9.89 5.05 6.36
C VAL A 105 -10.64 6.28 5.85
N ALA A 106 -11.03 6.29 4.58
CA ALA A 106 -11.70 7.46 4.00
C ALA A 106 -13.10 7.61 4.59
N ASP A 107 -13.86 6.52 4.64
CA ASP A 107 -15.19 6.45 5.23
C ASP A 107 -15.34 5.23 6.16
N LYS A 108 -16.16 5.37 7.21
CA LYS A 108 -16.32 4.30 8.23
C LYS A 108 -16.71 2.94 7.63
N GLY A 109 -17.44 2.93 6.52
CA GLY A 109 -17.91 1.73 5.84
C GLY A 109 -16.92 1.13 4.84
N ASP A 110 -15.76 1.75 4.61
CA ASP A 110 -14.78 1.25 3.64
C ASP A 110 -14.28 -0.13 4.02
N THR A 111 -13.89 -0.90 3.00
CA THR A 111 -13.39 -2.27 3.16
C THR A 111 -11.88 -2.33 3.29
N SER A 112 -11.19 -1.20 3.14
CA SER A 112 -9.73 -1.11 3.16
C SER A 112 -9.26 0.15 3.89
N ALA A 113 -8.16 0.01 4.61
CA ALA A 113 -7.43 1.12 5.21
C ALA A 113 -6.11 1.32 4.45
N THR A 114 -5.64 2.56 4.41
CA THR A 114 -4.47 2.95 3.62
C THR A 114 -3.44 3.73 4.43
N GLY A 115 -2.17 3.59 4.05
CA GLY A 115 -1.06 4.37 4.62
C GLY A 115 -0.07 4.77 3.55
N VAL A 116 0.35 6.04 3.53
CA VAL A 116 1.45 6.50 2.68
C VAL A 116 2.78 6.02 3.27
N VAL A 117 3.58 5.34 2.47
CA VAL A 117 4.90 4.84 2.86
C VAL A 117 5.97 5.76 2.30
N VAL A 118 6.88 6.18 3.18
CA VAL A 118 8.09 6.88 2.80
C VAL A 118 9.23 5.88 2.75
N LEU A 119 9.91 5.76 1.61
CA LEU A 119 11.02 4.81 1.47
C LEU A 119 12.35 5.31 2.05
N ASN A 120 12.45 6.61 2.38
CA ASN A 120 13.64 7.13 3.03
C ASN A 120 13.72 6.57 4.47
N PRO A 121 14.79 5.82 4.81
CA PRO A 121 14.95 5.15 6.10
C PRO A 121 15.09 6.12 7.29
N GLU A 122 15.35 7.41 7.05
CA GLU A 122 15.37 8.45 8.09
C GLU A 122 13.96 8.76 8.63
N PHE A 123 12.91 8.43 7.88
CA PHE A 123 11.53 8.58 8.33
C PHE A 123 11.09 7.31 9.06
N ASN A 124 10.76 7.45 10.35
CA ASN A 124 10.33 6.35 11.20
C ASN A 124 8.84 6.45 11.58
N ASP A 125 7.99 6.81 10.61
CA ASP A 125 6.56 6.81 10.82
C ASP A 125 5.99 5.38 10.86
N GLN A 126 4.76 5.25 11.37
CA GLN A 126 4.11 3.94 11.52
C GLN A 126 3.91 3.17 10.19
N ASN A 127 3.66 3.85 9.07
CA ASN A 127 3.42 3.20 7.78
C ASN A 127 4.75 2.68 7.23
N THR A 128 5.82 3.44 7.39
CA THR A 128 7.19 3.03 7.04
C THR A 128 7.64 1.83 7.88
N ARG A 129 7.30 1.78 9.16
CA ARG A 129 7.51 0.60 10.02
C ARG A 129 6.67 -0.61 9.60
N LEU A 130 5.40 -0.40 9.23
CA LEU A 130 4.54 -1.47 8.73
C LEU A 130 5.09 -2.07 7.43
N TRP A 131 5.55 -1.22 6.52
CA TRP A 131 6.22 -1.64 5.28
C TRP A 131 7.50 -2.43 5.57
N ALA A 132 8.32 -1.95 6.51
CA ALA A 132 9.53 -2.67 6.93
C ALA A 132 9.21 -4.05 7.52
N MET A 133 8.15 -4.15 8.34
CA MET A 133 7.66 -5.42 8.88
C MET A 133 7.21 -6.36 7.75
N LEU A 134 6.43 -5.87 6.78
CA LEU A 134 6.01 -6.66 5.63
C LEU A 134 7.21 -7.17 4.81
N LYS A 135 8.20 -6.31 4.55
CA LYS A 135 9.45 -6.70 3.86
C LYS A 135 10.28 -7.73 4.61
N ALA A 136 10.22 -7.71 5.94
CA ALA A 136 10.98 -8.63 6.79
C ALA A 136 10.37 -10.04 6.81
N ALA A 137 9.08 -10.19 6.52
CA ALA A 137 8.41 -11.48 6.50
C ALA A 137 9.05 -12.45 5.49
N ARG A 138 9.20 -13.71 5.91
CA ARG A 138 9.81 -14.79 5.11
C ARG A 138 8.84 -15.92 4.83
N ALA A 139 8.06 -16.32 5.81
CA ALA A 139 7.06 -17.37 5.69
C ALA A 139 5.64 -16.81 5.80
N ARG A 140 5.42 -15.83 6.68
CA ARG A 140 4.09 -15.31 7.00
C ARG A 140 4.10 -13.85 7.41
N PHE A 141 3.08 -13.13 6.98
CA PHE A 141 2.66 -11.86 7.58
C PHE A 141 1.30 -12.05 8.23
N SER A 142 1.10 -11.50 9.42
CA SER A 142 -0.18 -11.58 10.13
C SER A 142 -0.60 -10.23 10.67
N TYR A 143 -1.92 -10.02 10.74
CA TYR A 143 -2.48 -8.92 11.52
C TYR A 143 -3.76 -9.35 12.22
N SER A 144 -4.05 -8.73 13.35
CA SER A 144 -5.20 -9.05 14.18
C SER A 144 -5.96 -7.82 14.63
N THR A 145 -7.23 -8.07 14.88
CA THR A 145 -8.23 -7.16 15.46
C THR A 145 -8.95 -7.92 16.58
N PRO A 146 -9.78 -7.26 17.40
CA PRO A 146 -10.59 -7.96 18.41
C PRO A 146 -11.45 -9.10 17.84
N SER A 147 -11.92 -8.97 16.58
CA SER A 147 -12.74 -10.02 15.94
C SER A 147 -11.95 -11.22 15.42
N GLY A 148 -10.63 -11.10 15.23
CA GLY A 148 -9.84 -12.22 14.72
C GLY A 148 -8.48 -11.85 14.12
N THR A 149 -7.78 -12.90 13.69
CA THR A 149 -6.44 -12.82 13.08
C THR A 149 -6.48 -13.25 11.62
N VAL A 150 -5.90 -12.43 10.75
CA VAL A 150 -5.60 -12.76 9.36
C VAL A 150 -4.15 -13.19 9.24
N ARG A 151 -3.92 -14.22 8.44
CA ARG A 151 -2.59 -14.72 8.09
C ARG A 151 -2.45 -14.77 6.58
N VAL A 152 -1.34 -14.25 6.08
CA VAL A 152 -1.00 -14.21 4.66
C VAL A 152 0.36 -14.86 4.48
N SER A 153 0.48 -15.75 3.50
CA SER A 153 1.78 -16.32 3.13
C SER A 153 2.72 -15.21 2.68
N ALA A 154 3.95 -15.21 3.17
CA ALA A 154 5.00 -14.28 2.73
C ALA A 154 6.10 -14.99 1.92
N VAL A 155 5.85 -16.24 1.51
CA VAL A 155 6.73 -16.97 0.59
C VAL A 155 6.85 -16.16 -0.70
N ASP A 156 8.09 -15.90 -1.13
CA ASP A 156 8.44 -15.06 -2.29
C ASP A 156 8.08 -13.57 -2.19
N LEU A 157 7.72 -13.07 -1.00
CA LEU A 157 7.38 -11.66 -0.83
C LEU A 157 8.58 -10.73 -1.07
N ALA A 158 9.77 -11.11 -0.63
CA ALA A 158 10.98 -10.31 -0.86
C ALA A 158 11.27 -10.08 -2.35
N PRO A 159 11.36 -11.12 -3.21
CA PRO A 159 11.51 -10.91 -4.64
C PRO A 159 10.29 -10.20 -5.27
N ALA A 160 9.07 -10.42 -4.78
CA ALA A 160 7.89 -9.68 -5.24
C ALA A 160 7.98 -8.18 -4.96
N ILE A 161 8.44 -7.79 -3.77
CA ILE A 161 8.62 -6.38 -3.40
C ILE A 161 9.71 -5.73 -4.25
N ALA A 162 10.84 -6.39 -4.46
CA ALA A 162 11.91 -5.87 -5.31
C ALA A 162 11.38 -5.58 -6.73
N ARG A 163 10.67 -6.54 -7.33
CA ARG A 163 10.07 -6.36 -8.66
C ARG A 163 9.01 -5.26 -8.68
N PHE A 164 8.19 -5.17 -7.64
CA PHE A 164 7.18 -4.11 -7.51
C PHE A 164 7.84 -2.72 -7.46
N GLN A 165 8.93 -2.57 -6.71
CA GLN A 165 9.67 -1.31 -6.65
C GLN A 165 10.27 -0.93 -8.01
N GLU A 166 10.79 -1.89 -8.78
CA GLU A 166 11.25 -1.65 -10.16
C GLU A 166 10.13 -1.13 -11.06
N GLU A 167 8.94 -1.75 -11.00
CA GLU A 167 7.78 -1.32 -11.78
C GLU A 167 7.31 0.09 -11.38
N CYS A 168 7.31 0.41 -10.08
CA CYS A 168 7.02 1.75 -9.59
C CYS A 168 8.08 2.79 -10.02
N ALA A 169 9.36 2.42 -10.02
CA ALA A 169 10.43 3.32 -10.43
C ALA A 169 10.29 3.75 -11.90
N LYS A 170 9.85 2.84 -12.79
CA LYS A 170 9.59 3.14 -14.21
C LYS A 170 8.55 4.25 -14.36
N ILE A 171 7.44 4.18 -13.62
CA ILE A 171 6.40 5.22 -13.68
C ILE A 171 6.86 6.52 -13.02
N PHE A 172 7.63 6.47 -11.95
CA PHE A 172 8.13 7.67 -11.29
C PHE A 172 9.11 8.43 -12.17
N VAL A 173 10.10 7.76 -12.77
CA VAL A 173 11.07 8.37 -13.68
C VAL A 173 10.35 8.97 -14.90
N ALA A 174 9.48 8.21 -15.55
CA ALA A 174 8.74 8.67 -16.73
C ALA A 174 7.86 9.91 -16.48
N ASN A 175 7.39 10.10 -15.23
CA ASN A 175 6.55 11.24 -14.85
C ASN A 175 7.33 12.39 -14.23
N ALA A 176 8.46 12.13 -13.58
CA ALA A 176 9.36 13.17 -13.10
C ALA A 176 9.82 14.05 -14.28
N HIS A 177 10.13 13.44 -15.42
CA HIS A 177 10.45 14.15 -16.67
C HIS A 177 9.27 14.93 -17.27
N ARG A 178 8.01 14.57 -16.99
CA ARG A 178 6.82 15.27 -17.51
C ARG A 178 6.36 16.40 -16.60
N LYS A 179 6.41 16.22 -15.28
CA LYS A 179 6.00 17.22 -14.29
C LYS A 179 7.04 18.32 -14.12
N LEU A 180 8.30 18.03 -14.39
CA LEU A 180 9.36 19.02 -14.40
C LEU A 180 9.61 19.46 -15.84
N LYS A 181 9.08 20.63 -16.20
CA LYS A 181 9.49 21.37 -17.41
C LYS A 181 10.97 21.83 -17.35
N GLU A 182 11.74 21.38 -16.37
CA GLU A 182 13.19 21.55 -16.27
C GLU A 182 13.86 20.18 -15.99
N PRO A 183 15.04 19.91 -16.57
CA PRO A 183 15.68 18.61 -16.45
C PRO A 183 16.14 18.35 -15.00
N ILE A 184 15.75 17.18 -14.46
CA ILE A 184 16.29 16.69 -13.17
C ILE A 184 17.76 16.35 -13.35
N PRO A 185 18.66 16.82 -12.49
CA PRO A 185 20.03 16.35 -12.45
C PRO A 185 20.06 14.84 -12.16
N MET A 186 20.58 14.04 -13.11
CA MET A 186 20.65 12.57 -13.07
C MET A 186 21.24 11.99 -11.76
N GLN A 187 22.02 12.79 -11.04
CA GLN A 187 22.60 12.49 -9.73
C GLN A 187 21.57 12.23 -8.61
N TRP A 188 20.29 12.56 -8.81
CA TRP A 188 19.20 12.30 -7.85
C TRP A 188 18.51 10.94 -8.02
N LEU A 189 18.73 10.27 -9.16
CA LEU A 189 18.10 8.98 -9.48
C LEU A 189 18.98 7.76 -9.16
N ASN A 190 20.23 7.99 -8.75
CA ASN A 190 21.24 6.94 -8.52
C ASN A 190 21.60 6.76 -7.03
N ARG A 191 20.70 7.04 -6.10
CA ARG A 191 20.91 6.76 -4.66
C ARG A 191 19.84 5.82 -4.12
#